data_AF-A0A1L9QV64-F1
#
_entry.id   AF-A0A1L9QV64-F1
#
_cell.length_a   1.000
_cell.length_b   1.000
_cell.length_c   1.000
_cell.angle_alpha   90.00
_cell.angle_beta   90.00
_cell.angle_gamma   90.00
#
_symmetry.space_group_name_H-M   'P 1'
#
loop_
_entity.id
_entity.type
_entity.pdbx_description
1 polymer ?
#
loop_
_entity_poly.entity_id
_entity_poly.type
_entity_poly.pdbx_seq_one_letter_code
_entity_poly.pdbx_strand_id
1 'polypeptide(L)'
;MDINPPNSNPLEPTNKRRLGTAEVHRPTELPPFPKYKPTRLSRYQNQYSPNLAIDVLHDIEAIACQWQDRLDQIHDQITALYHQGPIIEGWLESTPNSTHGNSSASSRTSYRLCRLNENGEVWSRPCPSEEVASMSLAIHRYQQLRQFLNQKHMLEERLSQLAQSLKSLHRQLGDGGMER
;
A
#
# COMPACT_ATOMS: atom_id res chain seq x y z
N MET A 1 -56.22 4.62 64.58
CA MET A 1 -56.28 5.04 66.00
C MET A 1 -54.90 4.77 66.55
N ASP A 2 -54.02 5.69 66.93
CA ASP A 2 -54.03 7.14 67.20
C ASP A 2 -52.52 7.54 67.36
N ILE A 3 -52.03 8.62 66.73
CA ILE A 3 -51.72 9.95 67.33
C ILE A 3 -50.32 10.13 67.98
N ASN A 4 -49.61 11.17 67.48
CA ASN A 4 -48.62 12.09 68.11
C ASN A 4 -47.09 11.81 68.16
N PRO A 5 -46.25 12.88 68.26
CA PRO A 5 -45.24 13.17 67.23
C PRO A 5 -43.86 13.58 67.87
N PRO A 6 -43.03 14.56 67.39
CA PRO A 6 -41.56 14.48 67.48
C PRO A 6 -40.94 15.37 68.56
N ASN A 7 -39.66 15.18 68.90
CA ASN A 7 -38.91 16.22 69.63
C ASN A 7 -37.42 16.28 69.29
N SER A 8 -36.99 17.52 69.09
CA SER A 8 -35.65 18.03 68.84
C SER A 8 -34.80 18.01 70.11
N ASN A 9 -33.47 17.86 69.97
CA ASN A 9 -32.50 18.12 71.03
C ASN A 9 -31.59 19.31 70.68
N PRO A 10 -31.41 20.29 71.60
CA PRO A 10 -30.38 21.33 71.51
C PRO A 10 -29.26 21.24 72.57
N LEU A 11 -28.06 21.71 72.13
CA LEU A 11 -27.07 22.59 72.80
C LEU A 11 -26.23 22.13 74.02
N GLU A 12 -24.90 22.17 73.79
CA GLU A 12 -23.72 22.63 74.59
C GLU A 12 -23.83 22.88 76.11
N PRO A 13 -22.70 22.74 76.86
CA PRO A 13 -22.04 23.97 77.32
C PRO A 13 -20.50 23.93 77.53
N THR A 14 -19.86 25.05 77.14
CA THR A 14 -18.85 25.85 77.87
C THR A 14 -17.42 25.36 78.19
N ASN A 15 -16.51 26.11 77.58
CA ASN A 15 -15.08 26.36 77.81
C ASN A 15 -14.75 27.14 79.11
N LYS A 16 -13.66 26.78 79.84
CA LYS A 16 -12.79 27.73 80.60
C LYS A 16 -11.35 27.17 80.81
N ARG A 17 -10.32 27.88 80.30
CA ARG A 17 -9.21 28.57 81.05
C ARG A 17 -7.89 28.73 80.24
N ARG A 18 -7.66 29.97 79.77
CA ARG A 18 -6.46 30.88 79.82
C ARG A 18 -5.16 30.34 80.48
N LEU A 19 -3.91 30.75 80.21
CA LEU A 19 -3.21 31.84 79.48
C LEU A 19 -1.71 31.41 79.46
N GLY A 20 -0.98 31.28 78.34
CA GLY A 20 -0.16 32.33 77.70
C GLY A 20 1.35 32.22 78.04
N THR A 21 2.23 32.10 77.03
CA THR A 21 3.49 32.89 76.87
C THR A 21 4.33 32.47 75.64
N ALA A 22 4.64 33.49 74.82
CA ALA A 22 5.83 33.73 73.99
C ALA A 22 6.18 32.85 72.76
N GLU A 23 5.84 33.40 71.60
CA GLU A 23 6.52 33.41 70.29
C GLU A 23 8.02 33.03 70.23
N VAL A 24 8.38 32.11 69.32
CA VAL A 24 9.49 32.31 68.36
C VAL A 24 9.08 31.69 67.02
N HIS A 25 9.02 32.52 65.98
CA HIS A 25 8.66 32.16 64.61
C HIS A 25 9.77 31.35 63.91
N ARG A 26 9.38 30.25 63.23
CA ARG A 26 10.01 29.81 61.96
C ARG A 26 8.92 29.28 61.02
N PRO A 27 8.66 29.94 59.88
CA PRO A 27 7.73 29.42 58.88
C PRO A 27 8.30 28.22 58.10
N THR A 28 7.39 27.30 57.80
CA THR A 28 7.36 26.50 56.57
C THR A 28 8.27 25.28 56.51
N GLU A 29 7.76 24.14 57.01
CA GLU A 29 8.06 22.87 56.36
C GLU A 29 7.66 23.00 54.88
N LEU A 30 8.66 22.84 54.00
CA LEU A 30 8.45 22.81 52.56
C LEU A 30 7.53 21.61 52.21
N PRO A 31 6.62 21.78 51.24
CA PRO A 31 5.75 20.68 50.81
C PRO A 31 6.62 19.51 50.34
N PRO A 32 6.21 18.26 50.61
CA PRO A 32 6.98 17.09 50.20
C PRO A 32 7.19 17.14 48.69
N PHE A 33 8.45 17.13 48.27
CA PHE A 33 8.81 17.12 46.86
C PHE A 33 8.07 15.97 46.15
N PRO A 34 7.52 16.21 44.95
CA PRO A 34 6.93 15.14 44.17
C PRO A 34 7.99 14.06 43.98
N LYS A 35 7.69 12.83 44.42
CA LYS A 35 8.55 11.67 44.18
C LYS A 35 8.63 11.49 42.66
N TYR A 36 9.68 12.01 42.05
CA TYR A 36 10.00 11.71 40.67
C TYR A 36 10.31 10.22 40.60
N LYS A 37 9.35 9.43 40.12
CA LYS A 37 9.69 8.15 39.50
C LYS A 37 10.60 8.53 38.33
N PRO A 38 11.86 8.05 38.26
CA PRO A 38 12.66 8.30 37.08
C PRO A 38 11.88 7.70 35.91
N THR A 39 11.30 8.56 35.07
CA THR A 39 10.76 8.14 33.80
C THR A 39 11.95 7.61 33.05
N ARG A 40 12.02 6.28 32.92
CA ARG A 40 13.10 5.61 32.21
C ARG A 40 13.16 6.26 30.82
N LEU A 41 14.19 7.06 30.57
CA LEU A 41 14.47 7.64 29.26
C LEU A 41 14.94 6.52 28.33
N SER A 42 14.05 5.57 28.03
CA SER A 42 14.26 4.49 27.09
C SER A 42 13.44 4.79 25.85
N ARG A 43 13.79 5.86 25.15
CA ARG A 43 13.23 6.10 23.80
C ARG A 43 14.18 6.80 22.82
N TYR A 44 15.46 6.93 23.17
CA TYR A 44 16.50 7.54 22.33
C TYR A 44 17.70 6.62 22.01
N GLN A 45 17.69 5.35 22.44
CA GLN A 45 18.86 4.48 22.27
C GLN A 45 18.92 3.70 20.95
N ASN A 46 17.91 3.77 20.08
CA ASN A 46 17.88 2.97 18.85
C ASN A 46 17.83 3.78 17.54
N GLN A 47 18.10 5.10 17.59
CA GLN A 47 18.08 5.94 16.37
C GLN A 47 19.38 5.86 15.55
N TYR A 48 20.44 5.27 16.08
CA TYR A 48 21.77 5.27 15.46
C TYR A 48 22.50 3.92 15.63
N SER A 49 21.78 2.80 15.74
CA SER A 49 22.40 1.49 15.83
C SER A 49 22.82 1.02 14.43
N PRO A 50 24.09 0.61 14.22
CA PRO A 50 24.55 0.11 12.93
C PRO A 50 23.77 -1.14 12.48
N ASN A 51 23.26 -1.92 13.44
CA ASN A 51 22.44 -3.10 13.18
C ASN A 51 21.16 -2.73 12.43
N LEU A 52 20.47 -1.64 12.82
CA LEU A 52 19.27 -1.20 12.09
C LEU A 52 19.59 -0.83 10.63
N ALA A 53 20.73 -0.18 10.38
CA ALA A 53 21.14 0.17 9.02
C ALA A 53 21.45 -1.09 8.19
N ILE A 54 22.12 -2.08 8.79
CA ILE A 54 22.40 -3.38 8.15
C ILE A 54 21.10 -4.14 7.87
N ASP A 55 20.17 -4.17 8.82
CA ASP A 55 18.86 -4.82 8.66
C ASP A 55 18.11 -4.20 7.47
N VAL A 56 18.06 -2.86 7.37
CA VAL A 56 17.44 -2.17 6.24
C VAL A 56 18.13 -2.49 4.91
N LEU A 57 19.46 -2.63 4.88
CA LEU A 57 20.17 -3.00 3.66
C LEU A 57 19.83 -4.43 3.22
N HIS A 58 19.70 -5.37 4.16
CA HIS A 58 19.25 -6.73 3.87
C HIS A 58 17.78 -6.77 3.43
N ASP A 59 16.91 -5.94 4.01
CA ASP A 59 15.52 -5.82 3.55
C ASP A 59 15.47 -5.29 2.11
N ILE A 60 16.29 -4.29 1.78
CA ILE A 60 16.40 -3.76 0.42
C ILE A 60 16.92 -4.82 -0.55
N GLU A 61 17.95 -5.57 -0.15
CA GLU A 61 18.48 -6.70 -0.92
C GLU A 61 17.39 -7.74 -1.19
N ALA A 62 16.64 -8.15 -0.16
CA ALA A 62 15.57 -9.13 -0.28
C ALA A 62 14.46 -8.65 -1.24
N ILE A 63 14.08 -7.37 -1.18
CA ILE A 63 13.11 -6.77 -2.10
C ILE A 63 13.65 -6.77 -3.53
N ALA A 64 14.93 -6.42 -3.73
CA ALA A 64 15.55 -6.41 -5.06
C ALA A 64 15.62 -7.82 -5.66
N CYS A 65 16.00 -8.82 -4.86
CA CYS A 65 15.96 -10.23 -5.27
C CYS A 65 14.54 -10.65 -5.67
N GLN A 66 13.52 -10.31 -4.88
CA GLN A 66 12.13 -10.62 -5.23
C GLN A 66 11.69 -9.97 -6.55
N TRP A 67 12.09 -8.73 -6.82
CA TRP A 67 11.79 -8.07 -8.10
C TRP A 67 12.48 -8.77 -9.27
N GLN A 68 13.72 -9.24 -9.06
CA GLN A 68 14.46 -9.99 -10.08
C GLN A 68 13.81 -11.35 -10.37
N ASP A 69 13.45 -12.12 -9.34
CA ASP A 69 12.74 -13.39 -9.49
C ASP A 69 11.43 -13.22 -10.27
N ARG A 70 10.74 -12.09 -10.02
CA ARG A 70 9.49 -11.76 -10.72
C ARG A 70 9.74 -11.37 -12.18
N LEU A 71 10.85 -10.72 -12.49
CA LEU A 71 11.23 -10.45 -13.88
C LEU A 71 11.51 -11.74 -14.63
N ASP A 72 12.21 -12.69 -14.01
CA ASP A 72 12.48 -14.01 -14.59
C ASP A 72 11.16 -14.78 -14.79
N GLN A 73 10.27 -14.76 -13.80
CA GLN A 73 8.93 -15.35 -13.93
C GLN A 73 8.12 -14.73 -15.08
N ILE A 74 8.16 -13.40 -15.25
CA ILE A 74 7.48 -12.72 -16.37
C ILE A 74 8.09 -13.14 -17.71
N HIS A 75 9.42 -13.30 -17.78
CA HIS A 75 10.09 -13.77 -18.99
C HIS A 75 9.63 -15.18 -19.39
N ASP A 76 9.54 -16.09 -18.41
CA ASP A 76 9.04 -17.45 -18.62
C ASP A 76 7.57 -17.45 -19.06
N GLN A 77 6.73 -16.61 -18.45
CA GLN A 77 5.32 -16.47 -18.82
C GLN A 77 5.15 -15.95 -20.24
N ILE A 78 5.95 -14.96 -20.66
CA ILE A 78 5.95 -14.45 -22.03
C ILE A 78 6.38 -15.56 -23.00
N THR A 79 7.46 -16.28 -22.69
CA THR A 79 7.97 -17.39 -23.51
C THR A 79 6.92 -18.49 -23.66
N ALA A 80 6.30 -18.92 -22.55
CA ALA A 80 5.22 -19.89 -22.56
C ALA A 80 4.04 -19.42 -23.41
N LEU A 81 3.71 -18.12 -23.41
CA LEU A 81 2.63 -17.55 -24.19
C LEU A 81 2.93 -17.61 -25.70
N TYR A 82 4.18 -17.38 -26.13
CA TYR A 82 4.59 -17.58 -27.52
C TYR A 82 4.50 -19.05 -27.97
N HIS A 83 4.74 -20.00 -27.06
CA HIS A 83 4.58 -21.42 -27.37
C HIS A 83 3.12 -21.89 -27.48
N GLN A 84 2.15 -21.14 -26.94
CA GLN A 84 0.72 -21.48 -27.01
C GLN A 84 0.10 -21.23 -28.39
N GLY A 85 0.75 -20.42 -29.24
CA GLY A 85 0.34 -20.19 -30.64
C GLY A 85 0.28 -18.71 -31.01
N PRO A 86 -0.47 -18.34 -32.06
CA PRO A 86 -0.42 -16.99 -32.61
C PRO A 86 -0.94 -15.95 -31.62
N ILE A 87 -0.31 -14.78 -31.67
CA ILE A 87 -0.65 -13.58 -30.91
C ILE A 87 -1.04 -12.52 -31.94
N ILE A 88 -2.27 -11.99 -31.82
CA ILE A 88 -2.83 -11.07 -32.81
C ILE A 88 -3.30 -9.81 -32.10
N GLU A 89 -2.77 -8.66 -32.52
CA GLU A 89 -3.37 -7.38 -32.17
C GLU A 89 -4.64 -7.15 -33.00
N GLY A 90 -5.72 -6.75 -32.34
CA GLY A 90 -6.97 -6.39 -32.99
C GLY A 90 -8.20 -6.61 -32.12
N TRP A 91 -9.37 -6.42 -32.71
CA TRP A 91 -10.67 -6.74 -32.12
C TRP A 91 -11.56 -7.43 -33.16
N LEU A 92 -12.48 -8.26 -32.68
CA LEU A 92 -13.52 -8.85 -33.52
C LEU A 92 -14.78 -8.00 -33.45
N GLU A 93 -15.37 -7.72 -34.60
CA GLU A 93 -16.60 -6.97 -34.70
C GLU A 93 -17.68 -7.85 -35.34
N SER A 94 -18.85 -7.89 -34.70
CA SER A 94 -20.02 -8.63 -35.17
C SER A 94 -20.99 -7.69 -35.87
N THR A 95 -21.24 -7.92 -37.16
CA THR A 95 -22.31 -7.25 -37.89
C THR A 95 -23.54 -8.15 -37.96
N PRO A 96 -24.69 -7.73 -37.41
CA PRO A 96 -25.92 -8.47 -37.62
C PRO A 96 -26.32 -8.34 -39.10
N ASN A 97 -26.54 -9.47 -39.79
CA ASN A 97 -27.22 -9.42 -41.08
C ASN A 97 -28.68 -9.02 -40.82
N SER A 98 -28.97 -7.72 -40.93
CA SER A 98 -30.33 -7.20 -40.88
C SER A 98 -31.01 -7.48 -42.22
N THR A 99 -31.40 -8.73 -42.46
CA THR A 99 -32.31 -9.06 -43.55
C THR A 99 -33.73 -8.74 -43.08
N HIS A 100 -34.15 -7.49 -43.26
CA HIS A 100 -35.57 -7.12 -43.10
C HIS A 100 -36.39 -7.84 -44.18
N GLY A 101 -37.11 -8.89 -43.80
CA GLY A 101 -38.17 -9.49 -44.63
C GLY A 101 -38.25 -11.00 -44.53
N ASN A 102 -39.13 -11.47 -43.64
CA ASN A 102 -39.81 -12.77 -43.64
C ASN A 102 -39.02 -14.00 -44.08
N SER A 103 -38.39 -14.71 -43.14
CA SER A 103 -38.50 -16.18 -42.97
C SER A 103 -37.51 -16.67 -41.91
N SER A 104 -37.92 -17.67 -41.16
CA SER A 104 -37.33 -18.24 -39.95
C SER A 104 -35.99 -18.98 -40.16
N ALA A 105 -34.97 -18.33 -40.71
CA ALA A 105 -33.63 -18.89 -40.83
C ALA A 105 -32.63 -18.01 -40.06
N SER A 106 -32.20 -18.51 -38.90
CA SER A 106 -31.09 -18.06 -38.04
C SER A 106 -30.34 -16.82 -38.56
N SER A 107 -30.55 -15.65 -37.95
CA SER A 107 -29.80 -14.42 -38.22
C SER A 107 -28.30 -14.72 -38.22
N ARG A 108 -27.68 -14.81 -39.40
CA ARG A 108 -26.26 -15.14 -39.51
C ARG A 108 -25.46 -13.89 -39.17
N THR A 109 -24.92 -13.83 -37.96
CA THR A 109 -23.95 -12.81 -37.56
C THR A 109 -22.68 -13.00 -38.40
N SER A 110 -22.26 -11.95 -39.12
CA SER A 110 -20.96 -11.93 -39.81
C SER A 110 -19.91 -11.30 -38.89
N TYR A 111 -18.71 -11.85 -38.89
CA TYR A 111 -17.60 -11.37 -38.07
C TYR A 111 -16.52 -10.78 -38.98
N ARG A 112 -15.88 -9.71 -38.51
CA ARG A 112 -14.68 -9.13 -39.12
C ARG A 112 -13.61 -8.92 -38.07
N LEU A 113 -12.36 -9.22 -38.41
CA LEU A 113 -11.20 -8.90 -37.60
C LEU A 113 -10.73 -7.49 -38.00
N CYS A 114 -10.71 -6.59 -37.03
CA CYS A 114 -10.28 -5.21 -37.21
C CYS A 114 -8.96 -4.96 -36.47
N ARG A 115 -8.09 -4.16 -37.08
CA ARG A 115 -6.81 -3.72 -36.50
C ARG A 115 -6.54 -2.28 -36.90
N LEU A 116 -5.82 -1.55 -36.06
CA LEU A 116 -5.23 -0.26 -36.42
C LEU A 116 -3.88 -0.47 -37.10
N ASN A 117 -3.69 0.15 -38.25
CA ASN A 117 -2.41 0.19 -38.94
C ASN A 117 -1.51 1.26 -38.28
N GLU A 118 -0.22 1.27 -38.65
CA GLU A 118 0.74 2.29 -38.18
C GLU A 118 0.29 3.73 -38.49
N ASN A 119 -0.49 3.91 -39.56
CA ASN A 119 -1.06 5.20 -39.96
C ASN A 119 -2.33 5.60 -39.18
N GLY A 120 -2.80 4.78 -38.24
CA GLY A 120 -4.04 5.00 -37.48
C GLY A 120 -5.33 4.65 -38.24
N GLU A 121 -5.21 4.12 -39.46
CA GLU A 121 -6.35 3.65 -40.25
C GLU A 121 -6.80 2.25 -39.83
N VAL A 122 -8.11 2.00 -39.85
CA VAL A 122 -8.67 0.69 -39.51
C VAL A 122 -8.61 -0.22 -40.75
N TRP A 123 -7.82 -1.28 -40.66
CA TRP A 123 -7.92 -2.40 -41.59
C TRP A 123 -8.90 -3.44 -41.06
N SER A 124 -9.71 -4.00 -41.94
CA SER A 124 -10.62 -5.08 -41.59
C SER A 124 -10.54 -6.24 -42.59
N ARG A 125 -10.66 -7.47 -42.08
CA ARG A 125 -10.75 -8.69 -42.89
C ARG A 125 -11.95 -9.52 -42.45
N PRO A 126 -12.73 -10.08 -43.39
CA PRO A 126 -13.80 -11.02 -43.04
C PRO A 126 -13.23 -12.20 -42.26
N CYS A 127 -13.89 -12.56 -41.17
CA CYS A 127 -13.56 -13.70 -40.32
C CYS A 127 -14.72 -14.70 -40.38
N PRO A 128 -14.50 -15.94 -40.87
CA PRO A 128 -15.54 -16.95 -40.83
C PRO A 128 -15.86 -17.31 -39.37
N SER A 129 -17.11 -17.70 -39.10
CA SER A 129 -17.58 -17.99 -37.74
C SER A 129 -16.80 -19.12 -37.05
N GLU A 130 -16.20 -20.03 -37.82
CA GLU A 130 -15.35 -21.12 -37.32
C GLU A 130 -14.02 -20.61 -36.74
N GLU A 131 -13.44 -19.55 -37.33
CA GLU A 131 -12.17 -18.98 -36.89
C GLU A 131 -12.33 -18.03 -35.70
N VAL A 132 -13.54 -17.58 -35.38
CA VAL A 132 -13.81 -16.58 -34.33
C VAL A 132 -13.24 -16.99 -32.97
N ALA A 133 -13.36 -18.27 -32.59
CA ALA A 133 -12.81 -18.77 -31.33
C ALA A 133 -11.27 -18.77 -31.34
N SER A 134 -10.65 -19.11 -32.47
CA SER A 134 -9.19 -19.06 -32.60
C SER A 134 -8.67 -17.62 -32.56
N MET A 135 -9.36 -16.70 -33.26
CA MET A 135 -9.01 -15.29 -33.30
C MET A 135 -9.20 -14.61 -31.93
N SER A 136 -10.28 -14.93 -31.21
CA SER A 136 -10.50 -14.38 -29.86
C SER A 136 -9.40 -14.82 -28.90
N LEU A 137 -8.95 -16.08 -28.98
CA LEU A 137 -7.84 -16.57 -28.18
C LEU A 137 -6.52 -15.88 -28.54
N ALA A 138 -6.24 -15.70 -29.84
CA ALA A 138 -5.04 -14.99 -30.28
C ALA A 138 -5.02 -13.51 -29.84
N ILE A 139 -6.19 -12.85 -29.82
CA ILE A 139 -6.36 -11.50 -29.27
C ILE A 139 -6.19 -11.48 -27.76
N HIS A 140 -6.75 -12.46 -27.06
CA HIS A 140 -6.58 -12.56 -25.61
C HIS A 140 -5.11 -12.72 -25.21
N ARG A 141 -4.37 -13.56 -25.93
CA ARG A 141 -2.92 -13.72 -25.76
C ARG A 141 -2.17 -12.41 -25.96
N TYR A 142 -2.60 -11.60 -26.93
CA TYR A 142 -2.02 -10.27 -27.13
C TYR A 142 -2.28 -9.33 -25.94
N GLN A 143 -3.48 -9.38 -25.37
CA GLN A 143 -3.79 -8.61 -24.15
C GLN A 143 -2.93 -9.06 -22.97
N GLN A 144 -2.76 -10.37 -22.79
CA GLN A 144 -1.88 -10.92 -21.75
C GLN A 144 -0.42 -10.51 -21.96
N LEU A 145 0.09 -10.58 -23.19
CA LEU A 145 1.43 -10.12 -23.52
C LEU A 145 1.63 -8.64 -23.15
N ARG A 146 0.67 -7.77 -23.49
CA ARG A 146 0.70 -6.35 -23.10
C ARG A 146 0.74 -6.16 -21.58
N GLN A 147 -0.02 -6.96 -20.84
CA GLN A 147 0.01 -6.92 -19.37
C GLN A 147 1.39 -7.32 -18.81
N PHE A 148 1.97 -8.41 -19.30
CA PHE A 148 3.30 -8.87 -18.87
C PHE A 148 4.40 -7.86 -19.20
N LEU A 149 4.38 -7.27 -20.40
CA LEU A 149 5.36 -6.25 -20.79
C LEU A 149 5.25 -4.98 -19.92
N ASN A 150 4.04 -4.57 -19.55
CA ASN A 150 3.86 -3.43 -18.65
C ASN A 150 4.42 -3.75 -17.24
N GLN A 151 4.10 -4.93 -16.71
CA GLN A 151 4.63 -5.36 -15.42
C GLN A 151 6.16 -5.44 -15.42
N LYS A 152 6.76 -5.97 -16.50
CA LYS A 152 8.20 -6.00 -16.71
C LYS A 152 8.79 -4.59 -16.63
N HIS A 153 8.28 -3.66 -17.44
CA HIS A 153 8.75 -2.29 -17.47
C HIS A 153 8.69 -1.62 -16.09
N MET A 154 7.58 -1.81 -15.37
CA MET A 154 7.43 -1.26 -14.02
C MET A 154 8.50 -1.78 -13.04
N LEU A 155 8.82 -3.08 -13.10
CA LEU A 155 9.86 -3.66 -12.24
C LEU A 155 11.26 -3.18 -12.62
N GLU A 156 11.56 -3.07 -13.92
CA GLU A 156 12.82 -2.53 -14.43
C GLU A 156 13.03 -1.07 -14.00
N GLU A 157 11.96 -0.27 -14.06
CA GLU A 157 11.99 1.12 -13.60
C GLU A 157 12.26 1.20 -12.08
N ARG A 158 11.57 0.38 -11.28
CA ARG A 158 11.78 0.32 -9.83
C ARG A 158 13.20 -0.09 -9.45
N LEU A 159 13.76 -1.11 -10.10
CA LEU A 159 15.15 -1.53 -9.90
C LEU A 159 16.14 -0.41 -10.27
N SER A 160 15.88 0.28 -11.39
CA SER A 160 16.70 1.41 -11.83
C SER A 160 16.67 2.57 -10.83
N GLN A 161 15.48 2.91 -10.32
CA GLN A 161 15.30 3.94 -9.30
C GLN A 161 16.02 3.56 -7.99
N LEU A 162 15.85 2.32 -7.51
CA LEU A 162 16.53 1.82 -6.32
C LEU A 162 18.05 1.93 -6.45
N ALA A 163 18.60 1.49 -7.58
CA ALA A 163 20.03 1.55 -7.85
C ALA A 163 20.56 2.99 -7.85
N GLN A 164 19.80 3.95 -8.39
CA GLN A 164 20.17 5.37 -8.36
C GLN A 164 20.13 5.92 -6.93
N SER A 165 19.09 5.61 -6.16
CA SER A 165 18.97 6.02 -4.75
C SER A 165 20.12 5.47 -3.90
N LEU A 166 20.44 4.18 -4.03
CA LEU A 166 21.56 3.55 -3.31
C LEU A 166 22.91 4.17 -3.70
N LYS A 167 23.14 4.44 -4.99
CA LYS A 167 24.36 5.15 -5.44
C LYS A 167 24.46 6.56 -4.86
N SER A 168 23.34 7.28 -4.79
CA SER A 168 23.29 8.62 -4.19
C SER A 168 23.62 8.58 -2.69
N LEU A 169 23.00 7.65 -1.95
CA LEU A 169 23.28 7.43 -0.52
C LEU A 169 24.74 7.03 -0.28
N HIS A 170 25.29 6.14 -1.10
CA HIS A 170 26.69 5.74 -1.03
C HIS A 170 27.64 6.93 -1.24
N ARG A 171 27.34 7.82 -2.18
CA ARG A 171 28.13 9.06 -2.37
C ARG A 171 28.04 9.98 -1.16
N GLN A 172 26.85 10.21 -0.61
CA GLN A 172 26.67 11.05 0.59
C GLN A 172 27.44 10.53 1.79
N LEU A 173 27.45 9.20 2.00
CA LEU A 173 28.21 8.56 3.08
C LEU A 173 29.73 8.61 2.82
N GLY A 174 30.16 8.52 1.57
CA GLY A 174 31.57 8.60 1.18
C GLY A 174 32.16 10.01 1.26
N ASP A 175 31.38 11.04 0.96
CA ASP A 175 31.80 12.45 0.93
C ASP A 175 31.97 13.04 2.34
N GLY A 176 31.17 12.58 3.32
CA GLY A 176 31.29 12.97 4.73
C GLY A 176 32.53 12.43 5.46
N GLY A 177 33.36 11.61 4.79
CA GLY A 177 34.57 11.00 5.36
C GLY A 177 35.85 11.83 5.17
N MET A 178 35.80 12.98 4.50
CA MET A 178 36.97 13.75 4.06
C MET A 178 37.11 15.14 4.72
N GLU A 179 36.71 15.30 5.98
CA GLU A 179 37.06 16.46 6.83
C GLU A 179 37.98 16.07 8.00
N ARG A 180 39.20 15.61 7.69
CA ARG A 180 40.30 15.56 8.67
C ARG A 180 41.55 16.20 8.11
#